data_AF-A0A1Z8TLD3-F1
#
_entry.id   AF-A0A1Z8TLD3-F1
#
_cell.length_a   1.000
_cell.length_b   1.000
_cell.length_c   1.000
_cell.angle_alpha   90.00
_cell.angle_beta   90.00
_cell.angle_gamma   90.00
#
_symmetry.space_group_name_H-M   'P 1'
#
loop_
_entity.id
_entity.type
_entity.pdbx_description
1 polymer ?
#
loop_
_entity_poly.entity_id
_entity_poly.type
_entity_poly.pdbx_seq_one_letter_code
_entity_poly.pdbx_strand_id
1 'polypeptide(L)'
;MANYEYIKKRLDRLGQERGTWEVNWQEILDYVMPRKADIVTLRTRGEKRTEVLFDSTAITANNLLAASLQGTLTSPSLPWFSIKLRDEELNENRDVQLWLEDTARRMYDTFNETNFNTEVHEMYLDLCSIGTAALFVEEGTKGFDTDGIHFNCLHIAEYYVQENINGKVDTLYRKYKLTARQAVQEFGYDNLGEKIQTASKEKPDHKFNFIHAVEPTEDYKRALGKAGTKLPFHSCHVCEEDKMVVRTGGYNEFPYLVPRWSKATGEIFGRSPSFNALPDIKTLNKAVEIGLKAWAKAIDPPLLVQDDGVIGRVRMTPAGITVIRNDGAVKPLQIGTNWQITDLKENQLRTAIRQAYYSDQLQLQEGPQMTATEVQVRYELMQRLLGPTLGRFQSEFLNPLIERVFGIMYRAGALMQEPEIIKGTKIDVEYLGPLARSQRMEESVAIERLYSLAMNIAQIDP
;
A
#
# COMPACT_ATOMS: atom_id res chain seq x y z
N MET A 1 -20.26 17.28 -23.40
CA MET A 1 -21.35 16.56 -22.71
C MET A 1 -21.26 15.05 -22.86
N ALA A 2 -21.27 14.47 -24.09
CA ALA A 2 -21.21 13.01 -24.28
C ALA A 2 -20.04 12.29 -23.55
N ASN A 3 -18.84 12.85 -23.58
CA ASN A 3 -17.68 12.27 -22.88
C ASN A 3 -17.84 12.23 -21.35
N TYR A 4 -18.42 13.30 -20.77
CA TYR A 4 -18.69 13.36 -19.33
C TYR A 4 -19.73 12.31 -18.94
N GLU A 5 -20.84 12.23 -19.68
CA GLU A 5 -21.91 11.28 -19.39
C GLU A 5 -21.43 9.82 -19.49
N TYR A 6 -20.60 9.51 -20.48
CA TYR A 6 -19.99 8.19 -20.62
C TYR A 6 -19.10 7.84 -19.42
N ILE A 7 -18.16 8.73 -19.05
CA ILE A 7 -17.25 8.53 -17.92
C ILE A 7 -18.03 8.36 -16.61
N LYS A 8 -19.02 9.25 -16.38
CA LYS A 8 -19.84 9.21 -15.17
C LYS A 8 -20.65 7.92 -15.09
N LYS A 9 -21.29 7.51 -16.18
CA LYS A 9 -22.07 6.27 -16.25
C LYS A 9 -21.21 5.02 -16.01
N ARG A 10 -20.00 4.98 -16.59
CA ARG A 10 -19.06 3.87 -16.39
C ARG A 10 -18.58 3.80 -14.94
N LEU A 11 -18.24 4.94 -14.35
CA LEU A 11 -17.85 5.05 -12.95
C LEU A 11 -18.96 4.62 -11.99
N ASP A 12 -20.21 5.05 -12.23
CA ASP A 12 -21.33 4.69 -11.37
C ASP A 12 -21.61 3.17 -11.44
N ARG A 13 -21.41 2.53 -12.60
CA ARG A 13 -21.46 1.07 -12.74
C ARG A 13 -20.36 0.38 -11.92
N LEU A 14 -19.12 0.85 -12.03
CA LEU A 14 -18.00 0.32 -11.24
C LEU A 14 -18.22 0.49 -9.73
N GLY A 15 -18.88 1.57 -9.31
CA GLY A 15 -19.24 1.78 -7.91
C GLY A 15 -20.25 0.78 -7.36
N GLN A 16 -21.20 0.30 -8.18
CA GLN A 16 -22.21 -0.67 -7.73
C GLN A 16 -21.59 -2.03 -7.35
N GLU A 17 -20.54 -2.45 -8.05
CA GLU A 17 -19.84 -3.72 -7.80
C GLU A 17 -18.95 -3.67 -6.53
N ARG A 18 -18.71 -2.48 -5.96
CA ARG A 18 -17.79 -2.25 -4.84
C ARG A 18 -18.47 -2.21 -3.46
N GLY A 19 -19.80 -2.09 -3.39
CA GLY A 19 -20.51 -1.84 -2.13
C GLY A 19 -20.18 -2.84 -1.00
N THR A 20 -20.12 -4.14 -1.31
CA THR A 20 -19.73 -5.18 -0.33
C THR A 20 -18.27 -5.06 0.09
N TRP A 21 -17.38 -4.69 -0.83
CA TRP A 21 -15.96 -4.50 -0.56
C TRP A 21 -15.71 -3.32 0.37
N GLU A 22 -16.42 -2.20 0.17
CA GLU A 22 -16.27 -1.00 1.00
C GLU A 22 -16.55 -1.27 2.48
N VAL A 23 -17.55 -2.09 2.78
CA VAL A 23 -17.87 -2.49 4.16
C VAL A 23 -16.75 -3.35 4.76
N ASN A 24 -16.25 -4.33 4.00
CA ASN A 24 -15.15 -5.19 4.45
C ASN A 24 -13.85 -4.40 4.68
N TRP A 25 -13.51 -3.49 3.77
CA TRP A 25 -12.33 -2.64 3.92
C TRP A 25 -12.46 -1.70 5.11
N GLN A 26 -13.64 -1.08 5.33
CA GLN A 26 -13.89 -0.24 6.49
C GLN A 26 -13.63 -1.03 7.77
N GLU A 27 -14.21 -2.24 7.88
CA GLU A 27 -14.05 -3.09 9.05
C GLU A 27 -12.59 -3.48 9.29
N ILE A 28 -11.86 -3.88 8.26
CA ILE A 28 -10.42 -4.19 8.38
C ILE A 28 -9.64 -2.95 8.85
N LEU A 29 -9.87 -1.79 8.24
CA LEU A 29 -9.12 -0.58 8.54
C LEU A 29 -9.40 -0.07 9.96
N ASP A 30 -10.61 -0.22 10.49
CA ASP A 30 -10.93 0.16 11.87
C ASP A 30 -10.07 -0.60 12.92
N TYR A 31 -9.57 -1.80 12.60
CA TYR A 31 -8.69 -2.59 13.47
C TYR A 31 -7.21 -2.58 13.08
N VAL A 32 -6.89 -2.49 11.78
CA VAL A 32 -5.52 -2.68 11.27
C VAL A 32 -4.84 -1.36 10.91
N MET A 33 -5.58 -0.39 10.39
CA MET A 33 -5.02 0.91 10.03
C MET A 33 -6.04 2.05 10.21
N PRO A 34 -6.36 2.41 11.46
CA PRO A 34 -7.48 3.32 11.74
C PRO A 34 -7.31 4.72 11.13
N ARG A 35 -6.06 5.15 10.88
CA ARG A 35 -5.77 6.43 10.20
C ARG A 35 -6.33 6.50 8.78
N LYS A 36 -6.54 5.37 8.10
CA LYS A 36 -7.15 5.27 6.75
C LYS A 36 -8.59 4.76 6.77
N ALA A 37 -9.22 4.59 7.93
CA ALA A 37 -10.57 4.04 8.05
C ALA A 37 -11.70 5.04 7.68
N ASP A 38 -11.54 5.76 6.56
CA ASP A 38 -12.54 6.65 5.97
C ASP A 38 -13.00 6.08 4.61
N ILE A 39 -13.86 5.06 4.63
CA ILE A 39 -14.43 4.46 3.42
C ILE A 39 -15.93 4.69 3.38
N VAL A 40 -16.66 4.01 4.27
CA VAL A 40 -18.13 4.13 4.39
C VAL A 40 -18.46 5.19 5.44
N THR A 41 -17.74 5.17 6.55
CA THR A 41 -17.93 6.11 7.65
C THR A 41 -16.93 7.24 7.50
N LEU A 42 -17.40 8.43 7.11
CA LEU A 42 -16.56 9.61 6.98
C LEU A 42 -16.47 10.35 8.32
N ARG A 43 -15.30 10.26 8.97
CA ARG A 43 -15.05 10.96 10.24
C ARG A 43 -14.54 12.38 10.03
N THR A 44 -14.68 13.24 11.04
CA THR A 44 -14.15 14.60 10.98
C THR A 44 -12.62 14.57 11.08
N ARG A 45 -11.94 15.50 10.40
CA ARG A 45 -10.47 15.61 10.49
C ARG A 45 -10.04 15.87 11.93
N GLY A 46 -9.11 15.07 12.45
CA GLY A 46 -8.60 15.17 13.82
C GLY A 46 -9.39 14.39 14.87
N GLU A 47 -10.51 13.75 14.50
CA GLU A 47 -11.27 12.89 15.39
C GLU A 47 -10.47 11.62 15.77
N LYS A 48 -10.70 11.11 16.99
CA LYS A 48 -10.09 9.86 17.46
C LYS A 48 -10.59 8.70 16.58
N ARG A 49 -9.68 7.80 16.19
CA ARG A 49 -9.99 6.67 15.29
C ARG A 49 -9.79 5.30 15.92
N THR A 50 -9.42 5.25 17.19
CA THR A 50 -9.06 4.01 17.91
C THR A 50 -10.12 3.57 18.93
N GLU A 51 -11.39 3.88 18.66
CA GLU A 51 -12.49 3.66 19.63
C GLU A 51 -12.81 2.18 19.83
N VAL A 52 -12.64 1.38 18.78
CA VAL A 52 -12.86 -0.07 18.79
C VAL A 52 -11.59 -0.87 19.06
N LEU A 53 -10.45 -0.19 19.22
CA LEU A 53 -9.14 -0.79 19.36
C LEU A 53 -8.75 -0.93 20.84
N PHE A 54 -8.66 -2.18 21.30
CA PHE A 54 -8.20 -2.55 22.63
C PHE A 54 -6.89 -3.34 22.60
N ASP A 55 -6.49 -3.88 21.44
CA ASP A 55 -5.23 -4.58 21.23
C ASP A 55 -4.55 -4.11 19.92
N SER A 56 -3.25 -3.86 19.98
CA SER A 56 -2.47 -3.31 18.86
C SER A 56 -1.74 -4.36 18.02
N THR A 57 -1.90 -5.66 18.29
CA THR A 57 -1.13 -6.74 17.64
C THR A 57 -1.27 -6.71 16.12
N ALA A 58 -2.49 -6.49 15.62
CA ALA A 58 -2.74 -6.44 14.17
C ALA A 58 -2.06 -5.24 13.49
N ILE A 59 -2.08 -4.07 14.13
CA ILE A 59 -1.40 -2.86 13.63
C ILE A 59 0.10 -3.10 13.52
N THR A 60 0.71 -3.62 14.60
CA THR A 60 2.15 -3.89 14.63
C THR A 60 2.54 -4.95 13.60
N ALA A 61 1.74 -6.02 13.46
CA ALA A 61 1.99 -7.08 12.50
C ALA A 61 1.90 -6.59 11.04
N ASN A 62 0.92 -5.74 10.73
CA ASN A 62 0.78 -5.12 9.41
C ASN A 62 1.96 -4.21 9.07
N ASN A 63 2.37 -3.36 10.02
CA ASN A 63 3.52 -2.45 9.85
C ASN A 63 4.82 -3.23 9.64
N LEU A 64 5.02 -4.30 10.41
CA LEU A 64 6.19 -5.16 10.27
C LEU A 64 6.24 -5.81 8.89
N LEU A 65 5.14 -6.42 8.44
CA LEU A 65 5.08 -7.07 7.13
C LEU A 65 5.31 -6.07 5.99
N ALA A 66 4.69 -4.88 6.05
CA ALA A 66 4.91 -3.84 5.04
C ALA A 66 6.37 -3.35 5.01
N ALA A 67 6.98 -3.11 6.17
CA ALA A 67 8.39 -2.71 6.27
C ALA A 67 9.33 -3.80 5.73
N SER A 68 9.07 -5.07 6.05
CA SER A 68 9.85 -6.20 5.53
C SER A 68 9.71 -6.36 4.02
N LEU A 69 8.53 -6.14 3.46
CA LEU A 69 8.32 -6.17 2.00
C LEU A 69 9.09 -5.05 1.30
N GLN A 70 9.00 -3.81 1.80
CA GLN A 70 9.77 -2.70 1.23
C GLN A 70 11.27 -2.95 1.31
N GLY A 71 11.78 -3.38 2.47
CA GLY A 71 13.20 -3.69 2.64
C GLY A 71 13.68 -4.84 1.75
N THR A 72 12.78 -5.75 1.36
CA THR A 72 13.12 -6.89 0.50
C THR A 72 13.06 -6.52 -0.98
N LEU A 73 11.97 -5.88 -1.41
CA LEU A 73 11.59 -5.72 -2.82
C LEU A 73 11.99 -4.38 -3.43
N THR A 74 11.98 -3.31 -2.65
CA THR A 74 12.21 -1.94 -3.12
C THR A 74 13.01 -1.18 -2.07
N SER A 75 14.16 -1.73 -1.70
CA SER A 75 15.03 -1.14 -0.68
C SER A 75 15.64 0.17 -1.20
N PRO A 76 15.61 1.27 -0.42
CA PRO A 76 16.33 2.49 -0.79
C PRO A 76 17.85 2.34 -0.67
N SER A 77 18.32 1.40 0.16
CA SER A 77 19.75 1.26 0.50
C SER A 77 20.48 0.25 -0.38
N LEU A 78 19.75 -0.67 -1.03
CA LEU A 78 20.34 -1.77 -1.81
C LEU A 78 19.68 -1.84 -3.19
N PRO A 79 20.48 -2.04 -4.26
CA PRO A 79 19.93 -2.33 -5.59
C PRO A 79 19.01 -3.56 -5.56
N TRP A 80 17.81 -3.45 -6.12
CA TRP A 80 16.77 -4.49 -6.14
C TRP A 80 16.37 -4.97 -7.55
N PHE A 81 16.86 -4.31 -8.60
CA PHE A 81 16.75 -4.70 -10.00
C PHE A 81 18.05 -4.42 -10.79
N SER A 82 18.23 -5.15 -11.87
CA SER A 82 19.15 -4.84 -12.96
C SER A 82 18.42 -4.90 -14.29
N ILE A 83 18.96 -4.17 -15.25
CA ILE A 83 18.40 -4.08 -16.60
C ILE A 83 19.28 -4.94 -17.51
N LYS A 84 18.66 -5.80 -18.32
CA LYS A 84 19.36 -6.66 -19.28
C LYS A 84 18.62 -6.68 -20.61
N LEU A 85 19.29 -7.08 -21.67
CA LEU A 85 18.63 -7.45 -22.91
C LEU A 85 18.28 -8.94 -22.89
N ARG A 86 17.28 -9.32 -23.68
CA ARG A 86 16.97 -10.74 -23.91
C ARG A 86 18.02 -11.47 -24.72
N ASP A 87 18.75 -10.72 -25.54
CA ASP A 87 19.85 -11.24 -26.35
C ASP A 87 21.13 -11.26 -25.52
N GLU A 88 21.61 -12.47 -25.19
CA GLU A 88 22.80 -12.67 -24.37
C GLU A 88 24.07 -12.16 -25.06
N GLU A 89 24.18 -12.28 -26.39
CA GLU A 89 25.37 -11.81 -27.13
C GLU A 89 25.49 -10.29 -27.07
N LEU A 90 24.36 -9.57 -27.16
CA LEU A 90 24.36 -8.12 -27.01
C LEU A 90 24.72 -7.68 -25.59
N ASN A 91 24.37 -8.47 -24.57
CA ASN A 91 24.76 -8.20 -23.19
C ASN A 91 26.28 -8.36 -22.95
N GLU A 92 27.03 -9.04 -23.83
CA GLU A 92 28.49 -9.14 -23.73
C GLU A 92 29.21 -7.90 -24.31
N ASN A 93 28.49 -7.09 -25.09
CA ASN A 93 29.05 -5.87 -25.64
C ASN A 93 29.26 -4.81 -24.54
N ARG A 94 30.50 -4.31 -24.43
CA ARG A 94 30.89 -3.32 -23.42
C ARG A 94 30.05 -2.05 -23.44
N ASP A 95 29.73 -1.51 -24.61
CA ASP A 95 28.97 -0.26 -24.72
C ASP A 95 27.51 -0.47 -24.27
N VAL A 96 26.96 -1.66 -24.55
CA VAL A 96 25.63 -2.06 -24.09
C VAL A 96 25.62 -2.23 -22.57
N GLN A 97 26.61 -2.91 -21.99
CA GLN A 97 26.74 -3.06 -20.54
C GLN A 97 26.82 -1.71 -19.84
N LEU A 98 27.68 -0.82 -20.32
CA LEU A 98 27.83 0.54 -19.77
C LEU A 98 26.52 1.31 -19.81
N TRP A 99 25.77 1.20 -20.92
CA TRP A 99 24.47 1.87 -21.06
C TRP A 99 23.40 1.28 -20.12
N LEU A 100 23.33 -0.04 -19.98
CA LEU A 100 22.39 -0.72 -19.07
C LEU A 100 22.67 -0.38 -17.61
N GLU A 101 23.95 -0.37 -17.21
CA GLU A 101 24.37 -0.01 -15.85
C GLU A 101 24.12 1.47 -15.55
N ASP A 102 24.44 2.38 -16.47
CA ASP A 102 24.16 3.81 -16.32
C ASP A 102 22.65 4.08 -16.24
N THR A 103 21.86 3.43 -17.09
CA THR A 103 20.39 3.52 -17.08
C THR A 103 19.83 3.06 -15.73
N ALA A 104 20.26 1.88 -15.25
CA ALA A 104 19.82 1.36 -13.97
C ALA A 104 20.19 2.32 -12.82
N ARG A 105 21.42 2.85 -12.81
CA ARG A 105 21.88 3.83 -11.82
C ARG A 105 21.01 5.08 -11.82
N ARG A 106 20.77 5.70 -12.97
CA ARG A 106 19.93 6.92 -13.07
C ARG A 106 18.49 6.67 -12.60
N MET A 107 17.95 5.48 -12.86
CA MET A 107 16.64 5.08 -12.34
C MET A 107 16.65 4.97 -10.81
N TYR A 108 17.71 4.39 -10.21
CA TYR A 108 17.87 4.41 -8.74
C TYR A 108 17.96 5.81 -8.17
N ASP A 109 18.74 6.69 -8.80
CA ASP A 109 18.86 8.09 -8.39
C ASP A 109 17.48 8.76 -8.41
N THR A 110 16.70 8.54 -9.47
CA THR A 110 15.32 9.04 -9.58
C THR A 110 14.41 8.50 -8.46
N PHE A 111 14.49 7.22 -8.12
CA PHE A 111 13.71 6.66 -7.00
C PHE A 111 14.11 7.25 -5.65
N ASN A 112 15.39 7.57 -5.46
CA ASN A 112 15.91 8.07 -4.19
C ASN A 112 15.72 9.59 -4.02
N GLU A 113 15.71 10.34 -5.11
CA GLU A 113 15.51 11.80 -5.11
C GLU A 113 14.03 12.21 -5.05
N THR A 114 13.12 11.32 -5.43
CA THR A 114 11.67 11.56 -5.45
C THR A 114 10.97 11.04 -4.18
N ASN A 115 9.66 11.25 -4.09
CA ASN A 115 8.84 10.76 -2.98
C ASN A 115 8.53 9.25 -3.03
N PHE A 116 9.14 8.49 -3.93
CA PHE A 116 8.86 7.07 -4.15
C PHE A 116 8.90 6.24 -2.85
N ASN A 117 9.96 6.37 -2.06
CA ASN A 117 10.16 5.57 -0.85
C ASN A 117 9.06 5.77 0.20
N THR A 118 8.46 6.96 0.26
CA THR A 118 7.35 7.27 1.17
C THR A 118 6.04 6.69 0.64
N GLU A 119 5.74 6.90 -0.64
CA GLU A 119 4.49 6.46 -1.26
C GLU A 119 4.41 4.95 -1.42
N VAL A 120 5.54 4.30 -1.75
CA VAL A 120 5.60 2.84 -1.86
C VAL A 120 5.38 2.16 -0.50
N HIS A 121 5.83 2.78 0.60
CA HIS A 121 5.56 2.26 1.94
C HIS A 121 4.07 2.29 2.27
N GLU A 122 3.40 3.41 1.94
CA GLU A 122 1.94 3.54 2.09
C GLU A 122 1.19 2.50 1.25
N MET A 123 1.68 2.20 0.05
CA MET A 123 1.14 1.15 -0.81
C MET A 123 1.32 -0.24 -0.18
N TYR A 124 2.48 -0.58 0.37
CA TYR A 124 2.66 -1.88 1.05
C TYR A 124 1.75 -2.03 2.27
N LEU A 125 1.55 -0.96 3.04
CA LEU A 125 0.61 -0.95 4.16
C LEU A 125 -0.82 -1.24 3.71
N ASP A 126 -1.26 -0.69 2.58
CA ASP A 126 -2.58 -0.96 2.00
C ASP A 126 -2.67 -2.40 1.47
N LEU A 127 -1.59 -2.90 0.86
CA LEU A 127 -1.53 -4.26 0.32
C LEU A 127 -1.63 -5.34 1.41
N CYS A 128 -0.94 -5.14 2.53
CA CYS A 128 -0.98 -6.03 3.69
C CYS A 128 -2.31 -5.94 4.48
N SER A 129 -2.98 -4.79 4.42
CA SER A 129 -4.23 -4.55 5.15
C SER A 129 -5.47 -4.89 4.31
N ILE A 130 -5.70 -4.23 3.19
CA ILE A 130 -6.94 -4.36 2.38
C ILE A 130 -6.75 -5.16 1.09
N GLY A 131 -5.52 -5.57 0.76
CA GLY A 131 -5.25 -6.59 -0.27
C GLY A 131 -5.14 -6.05 -1.69
N THR A 132 -5.50 -4.79 -1.90
CA THR A 132 -5.30 -4.05 -3.15
C THR A 132 -4.72 -2.69 -2.81
N ALA A 133 -3.69 -2.29 -3.53
CA ALA A 133 -3.15 -0.94 -3.46
C ALA A 133 -3.10 -0.33 -4.86
N ALA A 134 -2.99 0.99 -4.96
CA ALA A 134 -2.81 1.66 -6.24
C ALA A 134 -1.76 2.77 -6.12
N LEU A 135 -0.67 2.65 -6.87
CA LEU A 135 0.37 3.66 -6.97
C LEU A 135 0.26 4.35 -8.33
N PHE A 136 -0.04 5.64 -8.32
CA PHE A 136 -0.02 6.48 -9.51
C PHE A 136 1.39 7.01 -9.75
N VAL A 137 1.88 6.88 -10.97
CA VAL A 137 3.21 7.36 -11.37
C VAL A 137 3.02 8.36 -12.50
N GLU A 138 3.47 9.59 -12.33
CA GLU A 138 3.31 10.64 -13.35
C GLU A 138 4.54 11.54 -13.40
N GLU A 139 4.82 12.09 -14.58
CA GLU A 139 5.79 13.16 -14.74
C GLU A 139 5.22 14.44 -14.13
N GLY A 140 6.06 15.22 -13.43
CA GLY A 140 5.59 16.44 -12.80
C GLY A 140 5.06 17.48 -13.82
N THR A 141 4.18 18.36 -13.35
CA THR A 141 3.40 19.26 -14.22
C THR A 141 4.23 20.20 -15.10
N LYS A 142 5.44 20.59 -14.66
CA LYS A 142 6.36 21.44 -15.43
C LYS A 142 7.37 20.67 -16.28
N GLY A 143 7.21 19.35 -16.36
CA GLY A 143 8.09 18.43 -17.07
C GLY A 143 9.18 17.85 -16.19
N PHE A 144 9.82 16.81 -16.71
CA PHE A 144 10.82 15.99 -16.03
C PHE A 144 11.99 16.80 -15.47
N ASP A 145 12.53 17.75 -16.24
CA ASP A 145 13.71 18.53 -15.83
C ASP A 145 13.48 19.42 -14.59
N THR A 146 12.23 19.81 -14.34
CA THR A 146 11.88 20.71 -13.23
C THR A 146 11.29 19.98 -12.04
N ASP A 147 10.31 19.11 -12.29
CA ASP A 147 9.51 18.47 -11.24
C ASP A 147 9.80 16.96 -11.11
N GLY A 148 10.56 16.36 -12.03
CA GLY A 148 10.91 14.94 -12.02
C GLY A 148 9.70 14.01 -12.18
N ILE A 149 9.75 12.86 -11.50
CA ILE A 149 8.66 11.90 -11.41
C ILE A 149 7.98 12.02 -10.05
N HIS A 150 6.66 12.06 -10.05
CA HIS A 150 5.85 12.06 -8.84
C HIS A 150 5.13 10.72 -8.68
N PHE A 151 5.19 10.20 -7.46
CA PHE A 151 4.47 9.01 -7.03
C PHE A 151 3.32 9.43 -6.12
N ASN A 152 2.18 8.74 -6.20
CA ASN A 152 1.06 9.00 -5.31
C ASN A 152 0.29 7.71 -5.01
N CYS A 153 0.33 7.25 -3.76
CA CYS A 153 -0.45 6.13 -3.29
C CYS A 153 -1.90 6.56 -3.07
N LEU A 154 -2.80 5.99 -3.88
CA LEU A 154 -4.21 6.33 -3.82
C LEU A 154 -4.90 5.58 -2.68
N HIS A 155 -5.83 6.27 -2.01
CA HIS A 155 -6.71 5.65 -1.04
C HIS A 155 -7.75 4.76 -1.73
N ILE A 156 -8.00 3.54 -1.22
CA ILE A 156 -8.93 2.57 -1.83
C ILE A 156 -10.34 3.11 -2.10
N ALA A 157 -10.82 4.03 -1.26
CA ALA A 157 -12.12 4.68 -1.46
C ALA A 157 -12.16 5.54 -2.73
N GLU A 158 -11.01 6.06 -3.17
CA GLU A 158 -10.87 6.99 -4.30
C GLU A 158 -11.04 6.28 -5.65
N TYR A 159 -10.53 5.04 -5.79
CA TYR A 159 -10.33 4.41 -7.08
C TYR A 159 -11.17 3.15 -7.34
N TYR A 160 -11.41 2.90 -8.61
CA TYR A 160 -12.25 1.83 -9.15
C TYR A 160 -11.50 1.21 -10.32
N VAL A 161 -11.38 -0.11 -10.33
CA VAL A 161 -10.54 -0.83 -11.29
C VAL A 161 -11.33 -1.83 -12.08
N GLN A 162 -10.86 -2.12 -13.29
CA GLN A 162 -11.37 -3.20 -14.12
C GLN A 162 -10.21 -3.94 -14.79
N GLU A 163 -10.45 -5.21 -15.10
CA GLU A 163 -9.45 -6.08 -15.71
C GLU A 163 -9.74 -6.34 -17.19
N ASN A 164 -8.69 -6.61 -17.94
CA ASN A 164 -8.78 -7.22 -19.26
C ASN A 164 -8.99 -8.73 -19.18
N ILE A 165 -9.11 -9.34 -20.36
CA ILE A 165 -9.30 -10.79 -20.53
C ILE A 165 -8.17 -11.65 -19.93
N ASN A 166 -6.97 -11.08 -19.78
CA ASN A 166 -5.82 -11.75 -19.19
C ASN A 166 -5.77 -11.60 -17.65
N GLY A 167 -6.78 -10.96 -17.05
CA GLY A 167 -6.84 -10.70 -15.61
C GLY A 167 -5.83 -9.64 -15.13
N LYS A 168 -5.29 -8.82 -16.05
CA LYS A 168 -4.48 -7.65 -15.70
C LYS A 168 -5.38 -6.43 -15.59
N VAL A 169 -5.16 -5.62 -14.56
CA VAL A 169 -5.81 -4.32 -14.40
C VAL A 169 -5.26 -3.38 -15.47
N ASP A 170 -6.13 -2.87 -16.34
CA ASP A 170 -5.77 -1.96 -17.44
C ASP A 170 -6.67 -0.71 -17.49
N THR A 171 -7.63 -0.64 -16.58
CA THR A 171 -8.63 0.41 -16.48
C THR A 171 -8.72 0.86 -15.03
N LEU A 172 -8.56 2.15 -14.78
CA LEU A 172 -8.76 2.76 -13.47
C LEU A 172 -9.50 4.09 -13.59
N TYR A 173 -10.51 4.24 -12.76
CA TYR A 173 -11.21 5.50 -12.54
C TYR A 173 -10.96 5.94 -11.12
N ARG A 174 -10.82 7.24 -10.86
CA ARG A 174 -10.71 7.78 -9.51
C ARG A 174 -11.54 9.03 -9.31
N LYS A 175 -12.10 9.20 -8.12
CA LYS A 175 -12.85 10.39 -7.68
C LYS A 175 -12.04 11.14 -6.64
N TYR A 176 -11.56 12.32 -6.99
CA TYR A 176 -10.72 13.12 -6.10
C TYR A 176 -11.22 14.55 -6.01
N LYS A 177 -10.74 15.26 -4.98
CA LYS A 177 -11.16 16.64 -4.71
C LYS A 177 -9.96 17.56 -4.82
N LEU A 178 -10.08 18.62 -5.60
CA LEU A 178 -9.12 19.71 -5.64
C LEU A 178 -9.79 21.00 -5.14
N THR A 179 -9.03 21.85 -4.46
CA THR A 179 -9.48 23.22 -4.23
C THR A 179 -9.53 24.00 -5.54
N ALA A 180 -10.30 25.09 -5.62
CA ALA A 180 -10.34 25.94 -6.82
C ALA A 180 -8.94 26.40 -7.23
N ARG A 181 -8.08 26.76 -6.25
CA ARG A 181 -6.68 27.09 -6.47
C ARG A 181 -5.89 25.93 -7.09
N GLN A 182 -6.01 24.74 -6.54
CA GLN A 182 -5.31 23.55 -7.05
C GLN A 182 -5.78 23.16 -8.46
N ALA A 183 -7.09 23.28 -8.73
CA ALA A 183 -7.65 23.02 -10.05
C ALA A 183 -7.05 23.97 -11.11
N VAL A 184 -6.87 25.25 -10.79
CA VAL A 184 -6.22 26.22 -11.69
C VAL A 184 -4.75 25.87 -11.92
N GLN A 185 -4.03 25.39 -10.89
CA GLN A 185 -2.63 24.97 -11.02
C GLN A 185 -2.49 23.72 -11.91
N GLU A 186 -3.40 22.76 -11.76
CA GLU A 186 -3.35 21.47 -12.47
C GLU A 186 -3.82 21.56 -13.93
N PHE A 187 -4.90 22.32 -14.18
CA PHE A 187 -5.58 22.33 -15.48
C PHE A 187 -5.44 23.65 -16.25
N GLY A 188 -4.97 24.71 -15.60
CA GLY A 188 -5.01 26.07 -16.14
C GLY A 188 -6.40 26.71 -16.00
N TYR A 189 -6.44 28.04 -15.97
CA TYR A 189 -7.67 28.81 -15.73
C TYR A 189 -8.72 28.60 -16.84
N ASP A 190 -8.28 28.56 -18.11
CA ASP A 190 -9.17 28.56 -19.28
C ASP A 190 -9.87 27.22 -19.53
N ASN A 191 -9.32 26.12 -19.01
CA ASN A 191 -9.87 24.78 -19.17
C ASN A 191 -10.92 24.43 -18.10
N LEU A 192 -11.14 25.31 -17.13
CA LEU A 192 -12.08 25.12 -16.02
C LEU A 192 -13.42 25.76 -16.32
N GLY A 193 -14.48 25.22 -15.72
CA GLY A 193 -15.82 25.78 -15.86
C GLY A 193 -16.05 27.03 -15.02
N GLU A 194 -17.13 27.74 -15.32
CA GLU A 194 -17.46 29.05 -14.74
C GLU A 194 -17.55 29.01 -13.21
N LYS A 195 -18.05 27.91 -12.63
CA LYS A 195 -18.17 27.77 -11.17
C LYS A 195 -16.80 27.74 -10.49
N ILE A 196 -15.85 26.99 -11.06
CA ILE A 196 -14.50 26.89 -10.50
C ILE A 196 -13.73 28.19 -10.74
N GLN A 197 -13.88 28.80 -11.92
CA GLN A 197 -13.26 30.09 -12.22
C GLN A 197 -13.73 31.17 -11.25
N THR A 198 -15.03 31.24 -10.96
CA THR A 198 -15.60 32.19 -9.98
C THR A 198 -15.09 31.88 -8.57
N ALA A 199 -15.14 30.62 -8.16
CA ALA A 199 -14.63 30.20 -6.86
C ALA A 199 -13.13 30.43 -6.69
N SER A 200 -12.33 30.37 -7.77
CA SER A 200 -10.89 30.64 -7.70
C SER A 200 -10.57 32.07 -7.28
N LYS A 201 -11.47 33.02 -7.59
CA LYS A 201 -11.34 34.44 -7.22
C LYS A 201 -11.92 34.74 -5.84
N GLU A 202 -13.06 34.15 -5.51
CA GLU A 202 -13.79 34.49 -4.27
C GLU A 202 -13.46 33.56 -3.10
N LYS A 203 -13.30 32.27 -3.35
CA LYS A 203 -13.15 31.20 -2.35
C LYS A 203 -12.15 30.15 -2.83
N PRO A 204 -10.85 30.49 -2.90
CA PRO A 204 -9.82 29.64 -3.50
C PRO A 204 -9.69 28.25 -2.86
N ASP A 205 -10.08 28.11 -1.59
CA ASP A 205 -10.01 26.87 -0.82
C ASP A 205 -11.26 25.99 -0.95
N HIS A 206 -12.31 26.45 -1.66
CA HIS A 206 -13.49 25.63 -1.92
C HIS A 206 -13.13 24.41 -2.77
N LYS A 207 -13.59 23.22 -2.37
CA LYS A 207 -13.27 21.94 -3.01
C LYS A 207 -14.31 21.57 -4.07
N PHE A 208 -13.83 21.08 -5.20
CA PHE A 208 -14.63 20.56 -6.31
C PHE A 208 -14.28 19.11 -6.60
N ASN A 209 -15.24 18.35 -7.12
CA ASN A 209 -15.08 16.93 -7.40
C ASN A 209 -14.64 16.71 -8.84
N PHE A 210 -13.57 15.94 -9.01
CA PHE A 210 -13.03 15.55 -10.28
C PHE A 210 -13.01 14.03 -10.41
N ILE A 211 -13.18 13.57 -11.65
CA ILE A 211 -12.96 12.19 -12.02
C ILE A 211 -11.77 12.15 -12.96
N HIS A 212 -10.81 11.28 -12.70
CA HIS A 212 -9.80 10.90 -13.68
C HIS A 212 -10.08 9.47 -14.12
N ALA A 213 -10.29 9.27 -15.42
CA ALA A 213 -10.55 7.99 -16.04
C ALA A 213 -9.42 7.64 -16.99
N VAL A 214 -8.80 6.47 -16.78
CA VAL A 214 -7.82 5.90 -17.69
C VAL A 214 -8.28 4.52 -18.11
N GLU A 215 -8.44 4.31 -19.41
CA GLU A 215 -8.85 3.03 -19.99
C GLU A 215 -8.16 2.82 -21.36
N PRO A 216 -8.11 1.59 -21.88
CA PRO A 216 -7.58 1.33 -23.20
C PRO A 216 -8.27 2.19 -24.26
N THR A 217 -7.49 2.80 -25.15
CA THR A 217 -8.01 3.70 -26.20
C THR A 217 -9.00 3.01 -27.13
N GLU A 218 -8.84 1.70 -27.35
CA GLU A 218 -9.78 0.89 -28.15
C GLU A 218 -11.16 0.80 -27.51
N ASP A 219 -11.24 0.62 -26.20
CA ASP A 219 -12.48 0.56 -25.44
C ASP A 219 -13.21 1.91 -25.46
N TYR A 220 -12.45 3.00 -25.24
CA TYR A 220 -12.98 4.35 -25.33
C TYR A 220 -13.51 4.67 -26.74
N LYS A 221 -12.74 4.31 -27.78
CA LYS A 221 -13.12 4.51 -29.18
C LYS A 221 -14.36 3.69 -29.55
N ARG A 222 -14.50 2.47 -29.02
CA ARG A 222 -15.69 1.64 -29.23
C ARG A 222 -16.94 2.29 -28.64
N ALA A 223 -16.81 2.95 -27.49
CA ALA A 223 -17.94 3.59 -26.81
C ALA A 223 -18.38 4.92 -27.46
N LEU A 224 -17.42 5.77 -27.85
CA LEU A 224 -17.69 7.15 -28.33
C LEU A 224 -17.46 7.36 -29.84
N GLY A 225 -16.95 6.35 -30.55
CA GLY A 225 -16.68 6.40 -31.98
C GLY A 225 -15.42 7.19 -32.39
N LYS A 226 -14.80 7.93 -31.46
CA LYS A 226 -13.57 8.70 -31.69
C LYS A 226 -12.61 8.53 -30.52
N ALA A 227 -11.32 8.40 -30.83
CA ALA A 227 -10.26 8.43 -29.84
C ALA A 227 -9.73 9.86 -29.69
N GLY A 228 -9.65 10.37 -28.46
CA GLY A 228 -9.03 11.67 -28.16
C GLY A 228 -7.50 11.65 -28.23
N THR A 229 -6.89 10.49 -28.44
CA THR A 229 -5.43 10.28 -28.50
C THR A 229 -5.08 9.15 -29.46
N LYS A 230 -3.83 9.13 -29.94
CA LYS A 230 -3.23 7.99 -30.67
C LYS A 230 -2.49 7.02 -29.74
N LEU A 231 -2.34 7.39 -28.47
CA LEU A 231 -1.63 6.60 -27.47
C LEU A 231 -2.47 5.36 -27.04
N PRO A 232 -1.84 4.28 -26.55
CA PRO A 232 -2.53 3.05 -26.15
C PRO A 232 -3.60 3.23 -25.06
N PHE A 233 -3.37 4.14 -24.12
CA PHE A 233 -4.32 4.44 -23.04
C PHE A 233 -4.89 5.85 -23.20
N HIS A 234 -6.19 5.98 -23.07
CA HIS A 234 -6.90 7.25 -23.08
C HIS A 234 -7.05 7.76 -21.65
N SER A 235 -6.66 9.02 -21.42
CA SER A 235 -6.81 9.70 -20.12
C SER A 235 -7.80 10.84 -20.25
N CYS A 236 -8.75 10.92 -19.33
CA CYS A 236 -9.72 12.00 -19.30
C CYS A 236 -10.00 12.46 -17.87
N HIS A 237 -9.86 13.76 -17.66
CA HIS A 237 -10.27 14.43 -16.44
C HIS A 237 -11.58 15.16 -16.68
N VAL A 238 -12.56 14.95 -15.81
CA VAL A 238 -13.84 15.64 -15.86
C VAL A 238 -14.19 16.25 -14.51
N CYS A 239 -14.84 17.42 -14.54
CA CYS A 239 -15.41 18.07 -13.37
C CYS A 239 -16.87 17.66 -13.21
N GLU A 240 -17.27 17.21 -12.01
CA GLU A 240 -18.64 16.78 -11.75
C GLU A 240 -19.62 17.96 -11.66
N GLU A 241 -19.22 19.09 -11.08
CA GLU A 241 -20.08 20.25 -10.85
C GLU A 241 -20.41 21.01 -12.15
N ASP A 242 -19.43 21.14 -13.05
CA ASP A 242 -19.57 21.80 -14.34
C ASP A 242 -19.94 20.83 -15.47
N LYS A 243 -19.94 19.51 -15.20
CA LYS A 243 -20.28 18.45 -16.16
C LYS A 243 -19.48 18.53 -17.46
N MET A 244 -18.21 18.93 -17.35
CA MET A 244 -17.33 19.18 -18.48
C MET A 244 -16.03 18.40 -18.37
N VAL A 245 -15.40 18.21 -19.54
CA VAL A 245 -14.05 17.65 -19.63
C VAL A 245 -13.07 18.80 -19.43
N VAL A 246 -12.13 18.64 -18.49
CA VAL A 246 -11.12 19.66 -18.16
C VAL A 246 -9.76 19.34 -18.78
N ARG A 247 -9.46 18.04 -19.00
CA ARG A 247 -8.23 17.61 -19.69
C ARG A 247 -8.48 16.29 -20.40
N THR A 248 -8.00 16.17 -21.63
CA THR A 248 -7.95 14.91 -22.38
C THR A 248 -6.51 14.68 -22.81
N GLY A 249 -6.04 13.46 -22.61
CA GLY A 249 -4.68 13.06 -22.96
C GLY A 249 -4.60 11.56 -23.20
N GLY A 250 -3.40 11.03 -23.07
CA GLY A 250 -3.18 9.58 -23.09
C GLY A 250 -1.82 9.21 -22.55
N TYR A 251 -1.61 7.92 -22.35
CA TYR A 251 -0.34 7.38 -21.86
C TYR A 251 0.15 6.26 -22.78
N ASN A 252 1.48 6.15 -22.90
CA ASN A 252 2.16 5.02 -23.56
C ASN A 252 2.01 3.75 -22.73
N GLU A 253 2.32 3.85 -21.44
CA GLU A 253 2.16 2.79 -20.44
C GLU A 253 1.00 3.14 -19.48
N PHE A 254 0.31 2.14 -18.94
CA PHE A 254 -0.76 2.37 -17.97
C PHE A 254 -0.19 3.05 -16.72
N PRO A 255 -0.75 4.19 -16.25
CA PRO A 255 -0.12 5.02 -15.22
C PRO A 255 -0.37 4.57 -13.78
N TYR A 256 -1.24 3.60 -13.60
CA TYR A 256 -1.65 3.09 -12.29
C TYR A 256 -1.12 1.68 -12.08
N LEU A 257 -0.29 1.52 -11.06
CA LEU A 257 0.21 0.24 -10.62
C LEU A 257 -0.75 -0.29 -9.55
N VAL A 258 -1.47 -1.37 -9.84
CA VAL A 258 -2.51 -1.90 -8.94
C VAL A 258 -2.17 -3.32 -8.49
N PRO A 259 -1.18 -3.50 -7.59
CA PRO A 259 -0.87 -4.82 -7.07
C PRO A 259 -1.98 -5.34 -6.17
N ARG A 260 -2.17 -6.66 -6.25
CA ARG A 260 -3.07 -7.42 -5.37
C ARG A 260 -2.31 -8.52 -4.65
N TRP A 261 -2.56 -8.63 -3.34
CA TRP A 261 -1.93 -9.64 -2.49
C TRP A 261 -2.29 -11.06 -2.94
N SER A 262 -3.58 -11.36 -2.97
CA SER A 262 -4.12 -12.60 -3.50
C SER A 262 -5.47 -12.30 -4.14
N LYS A 263 -5.91 -13.11 -5.08
CA LYS A 263 -7.16 -12.89 -5.82
C LYS A 263 -7.95 -14.20 -5.83
N ALA A 264 -9.20 -14.18 -5.37
CA ALA A 264 -10.10 -15.30 -5.57
C ALA A 264 -10.58 -15.31 -7.03
N THR A 265 -10.77 -16.49 -7.60
CA THR A 265 -11.26 -16.62 -8.98
C THR A 265 -12.61 -15.93 -9.13
N GLY A 266 -12.71 -15.00 -10.10
CA GLY A 266 -13.93 -14.23 -10.37
C GLY A 266 -14.07 -12.91 -9.58
N GLU A 267 -13.19 -12.63 -8.62
CA GLU A 267 -13.15 -11.32 -7.92
C GLU A 267 -12.18 -10.37 -8.61
N ILE A 268 -12.46 -9.06 -8.65
CA ILE A 268 -11.54 -8.07 -9.23
C ILE A 268 -10.51 -7.58 -8.20
N PHE A 269 -10.95 -7.33 -6.98
CA PHE A 269 -10.10 -6.86 -5.89
C PHE A 269 -9.35 -8.00 -5.21
N GLY A 270 -8.19 -7.67 -4.66
CA GLY A 270 -7.37 -8.59 -3.90
C GLY A 270 -7.81 -8.73 -2.44
N ARG A 271 -7.42 -9.85 -1.83
CA ARG A 271 -7.58 -10.16 -0.41
C ARG A 271 -6.21 -10.28 0.25
N SER A 272 -6.06 -9.65 1.41
CA SER A 272 -4.84 -9.63 2.21
C SER A 272 -4.83 -10.69 3.33
N PRO A 273 -3.72 -10.83 4.07
CA PRO A 273 -3.69 -11.60 5.32
C PRO A 273 -4.71 -11.11 6.36
N SER A 274 -5.06 -9.82 6.34
CA SER A 274 -6.05 -9.27 7.27
C SER A 274 -7.43 -9.90 7.10
N PHE A 275 -7.83 -10.27 5.87
CA PHE A 275 -9.11 -10.95 5.66
C PHE A 275 -9.17 -12.29 6.38
N ASN A 276 -8.05 -13.02 6.44
CA ASN A 276 -7.97 -14.30 7.13
C ASN A 276 -7.91 -14.10 8.66
N ALA A 277 -7.18 -13.08 9.13
CA ALA A 277 -7.01 -12.81 10.56
C ALA A 277 -8.15 -12.01 11.19
N LEU A 278 -9.05 -11.39 10.41
CA LEU A 278 -10.09 -10.48 10.91
C LEU A 278 -10.97 -11.07 12.03
N PRO A 279 -11.44 -12.33 11.95
CA PRO A 279 -12.21 -12.93 13.04
C PRO A 279 -11.43 -12.99 14.36
N ASP A 280 -10.14 -13.34 14.30
CA ASP A 280 -9.27 -13.41 15.48
C ASP A 280 -8.97 -12.01 16.03
N ILE A 281 -8.73 -11.03 15.15
CA ILE A 281 -8.49 -9.62 15.51
C ILE A 281 -9.70 -9.06 16.28
N LYS A 282 -10.91 -9.27 15.74
CA LYS A 282 -12.16 -8.80 16.39
C LYS A 282 -12.39 -9.49 17.73
N THR A 283 -12.18 -10.80 17.76
CA THR A 283 -12.36 -11.60 18.98
C THR A 283 -11.38 -11.17 20.07
N LEU A 284 -10.10 -10.95 19.71
CA LEU A 284 -9.08 -10.48 20.63
C LEU A 284 -9.42 -9.10 21.19
N ASN A 285 -9.75 -8.13 20.33
CA ASN A 285 -10.14 -6.80 20.79
C ASN A 285 -11.34 -6.85 21.75
N LYS A 286 -12.33 -7.71 21.46
CA LYS A 286 -13.49 -7.89 22.35
C LYS A 286 -13.14 -8.59 23.65
N ALA A 287 -12.26 -9.60 23.60
CA ALA A 287 -11.77 -10.31 24.79
C ALA A 287 -11.04 -9.35 25.73
N VAL A 288 -10.11 -8.54 25.19
CA VAL A 288 -9.37 -7.54 25.97
C VAL A 288 -10.31 -6.48 26.56
N GLU A 289 -11.29 -5.98 25.80
CA GLU A 289 -12.31 -5.06 26.31
C GLU A 289 -13.07 -5.65 27.52
N ILE A 290 -13.52 -6.91 27.41
CA ILE A 290 -14.24 -7.61 28.49
C ILE A 290 -13.31 -7.88 29.67
N GLY A 291 -12.06 -8.26 29.42
CA GLY A 291 -11.02 -8.48 30.41
C GLY A 291 -10.76 -7.22 31.24
N LEU A 292 -10.59 -6.07 30.59
CA LEU A 292 -10.44 -4.76 31.25
C LEU A 292 -11.66 -4.41 32.12
N LYS A 293 -12.88 -4.68 31.64
CA LYS A 293 -14.12 -4.49 32.42
C LYS A 293 -14.19 -5.40 33.63
N ALA A 294 -13.77 -6.66 33.49
CA ALA A 294 -13.71 -7.60 34.60
C ALA A 294 -12.62 -7.20 35.60
N TRP A 295 -11.48 -6.69 35.12
CA TRP A 295 -10.37 -6.26 35.96
C TRP A 295 -10.77 -5.06 36.83
N ALA A 296 -11.50 -4.10 36.25
CA ALA A 296 -12.11 -3.00 36.99
C ALA A 296 -13.04 -3.49 38.11
N LYS A 297 -13.84 -4.55 37.88
CA LYS A 297 -14.69 -5.15 38.93
C LYS A 297 -13.91 -5.96 39.96
N ALA A 298 -12.74 -6.48 39.62
CA ALA A 298 -11.90 -7.17 40.58
C ALA A 298 -11.18 -6.19 41.52
N ILE A 299 -10.77 -5.03 41.00
CA ILE A 299 -10.18 -3.94 41.78
C ILE A 299 -11.26 -3.26 42.64
N ASP A 300 -12.42 -2.96 42.04
CA ASP A 300 -13.51 -2.23 42.66
C ASP A 300 -14.84 -3.02 42.54
N PRO A 301 -14.99 -4.06 43.39
CA PRO A 301 -16.10 -4.99 43.27
C PRO A 301 -17.44 -4.34 43.66
N PRO A 302 -18.52 -4.65 42.93
CA PRO A 302 -19.85 -4.18 43.31
C PRO A 302 -20.23 -4.74 44.68
N LEU A 303 -20.89 -3.90 45.48
CA LEU A 303 -21.24 -4.18 46.86
C LEU A 303 -22.70 -4.59 46.98
N LEU A 304 -22.96 -5.57 47.85
CA LEU A 304 -24.29 -5.93 48.31
C LEU A 304 -24.61 -5.11 49.56
N VAL A 305 -25.65 -4.28 49.56
CA VAL A 305 -26.08 -3.44 50.69
C VAL A 305 -27.49 -3.85 51.13
N GLN A 306 -27.89 -3.58 52.38
CA GLN A 306 -29.23 -3.89 52.89
C GLN A 306 -30.18 -2.69 52.70
N ASP A 307 -31.45 -2.95 52.37
CA ASP A 307 -32.51 -1.92 52.25
C ASP A 307 -33.66 -2.20 53.23
N ASP A 308 -34.28 -1.14 53.72
CA ASP A 308 -35.56 -1.18 54.44
C ASP A 308 -36.79 -1.05 53.52
N GLY A 309 -36.60 -0.88 52.21
CA GLY A 309 -37.59 -1.31 51.24
C GLY A 309 -37.63 -0.54 49.92
N VAL A 310 -37.11 -1.15 48.85
CA VAL A 310 -37.65 -1.13 47.47
C VAL A 310 -37.09 -2.34 46.70
N ILE A 311 -37.88 -2.96 45.82
CA ILE A 311 -37.44 -4.01 44.87
C ILE A 311 -36.67 -3.35 43.71
N GLY A 312 -35.37 -3.63 43.57
CA GLY A 312 -34.50 -3.03 42.55
C GLY A 312 -33.74 -4.04 41.67
N ARG A 313 -33.29 -3.59 40.49
CA ARG A 313 -32.48 -4.37 39.53
C ARG A 313 -31.01 -4.46 40.00
N VAL A 314 -30.39 -5.63 39.82
CA VAL A 314 -28.95 -5.85 40.13
C VAL A 314 -28.07 -4.96 39.27
N ARG A 315 -27.17 -4.19 39.89
CA ARG A 315 -26.20 -3.33 39.20
C ARG A 315 -24.83 -4.02 39.19
N MET A 316 -24.32 -4.32 37.99
CA MET A 316 -23.08 -5.07 37.77
C MET A 316 -21.91 -4.19 37.28
N THR A 317 -22.02 -2.87 37.38
CA THR A 317 -20.93 -1.93 37.07
C THR A 317 -19.90 -1.91 38.21
N PRO A 318 -18.62 -1.58 37.95
CA PRO A 318 -17.66 -1.28 39.02
C PRO A 318 -18.23 -0.25 40.01
N ALA A 319 -17.91 -0.38 41.31
CA ALA A 319 -18.52 0.37 42.42
C ALA A 319 -20.07 0.28 42.52
N GLY A 320 -20.71 -0.63 41.79
CA GLY A 320 -22.17 -0.73 41.76
C GLY A 320 -22.73 -1.22 43.09
N ILE A 321 -23.69 -0.49 43.66
CA ILE A 321 -24.41 -0.92 44.86
C ILE A 321 -25.68 -1.67 44.44
N THR A 322 -25.80 -2.92 44.87
CA THR A 322 -27.03 -3.71 44.72
C THR A 322 -27.63 -3.96 46.10
N VAL A 323 -28.90 -3.61 46.27
CA VAL A 323 -29.57 -3.71 47.56
C VAL A 323 -30.35 -5.02 47.67
N ILE A 324 -30.15 -5.80 48.74
CA ILE A 324 -30.71 -7.14 48.93
C ILE A 324 -31.53 -7.27 50.23
N ARG A 325 -32.48 -8.22 50.23
CA ARG A 325 -33.47 -8.41 51.32
C ARG A 325 -32.93 -9.16 52.56
N ASN A 326 -31.89 -9.99 52.44
CA ASN A 326 -31.35 -10.73 53.60
C ASN A 326 -29.92 -11.27 53.39
N ASP A 327 -28.96 -10.80 54.21
CA ASP A 327 -27.93 -11.54 54.98
C ASP A 327 -26.82 -10.57 55.48
N GLY A 328 -26.96 -10.13 56.72
CA GLY A 328 -25.91 -9.76 57.68
C GLY A 328 -24.93 -8.60 57.44
N ALA A 329 -24.35 -8.39 56.26
CA ALA A 329 -23.26 -7.41 56.10
C ALA A 329 -23.07 -6.95 54.65
N VAL A 330 -22.52 -5.74 54.47
CA VAL A 330 -22.05 -5.27 53.16
C VAL A 330 -20.92 -6.18 52.69
N LYS A 331 -21.15 -6.93 51.62
CA LYS A 331 -20.18 -7.90 51.08
C LYS A 331 -19.90 -7.61 49.61
N PRO A 332 -18.64 -7.70 49.15
CA PRO A 332 -18.32 -7.70 47.73
C PRO A 332 -18.98 -8.87 47.01
N LEU A 333 -19.56 -8.63 45.83
CA LEU A 333 -20.01 -9.70 44.96
C LEU A 333 -18.80 -10.43 44.37
N GLN A 334 -18.56 -11.66 44.82
CA GLN A 334 -17.46 -12.47 44.27
C GLN A 334 -17.84 -13.03 42.90
N ILE A 335 -17.23 -12.47 41.85
CA ILE A 335 -17.35 -12.99 40.49
C ILE A 335 -16.22 -14.01 40.29
N GLY A 336 -16.56 -15.30 40.16
CA GLY A 336 -15.60 -16.38 39.93
C GLY A 336 -14.91 -16.30 38.57
N THR A 337 -13.98 -15.36 38.41
CA THR A 337 -13.26 -15.12 37.16
C THR A 337 -11.94 -15.89 37.16
N ASN A 338 -11.75 -16.76 36.17
CA ASN A 338 -10.46 -17.44 35.97
C ASN A 338 -9.60 -16.66 34.97
N TRP A 339 -8.72 -15.81 35.50
CA TRP A 339 -7.81 -14.96 34.73
C TRP A 339 -6.84 -15.75 33.85
N GLN A 340 -6.34 -16.88 34.35
CA GLN A 340 -5.34 -17.69 33.64
C GLN A 340 -5.86 -18.24 32.30
N ILE A 341 -7.13 -18.64 32.24
CA ILE A 341 -7.76 -19.13 30.99
C ILE A 341 -7.93 -17.97 29.99
N THR A 342 -8.22 -16.77 30.49
CA THR A 342 -8.40 -15.57 29.66
C THR A 342 -7.08 -15.19 29.00
N ASP A 343 -6.01 -15.07 29.80
CA ASP A 343 -4.66 -14.75 29.30
C ASP A 343 -4.15 -15.78 28.29
N LEU A 344 -4.38 -17.08 28.55
CA LEU A 344 -3.99 -18.14 27.64
C LEU A 344 -4.68 -18.00 26.27
N LYS A 345 -6.00 -17.74 26.25
CA LYS A 345 -6.76 -17.57 25.01
C LYS A 345 -6.37 -16.29 24.28
N GLU A 346 -6.17 -15.19 24.99
CA GLU A 346 -5.69 -13.94 24.38
C GLU A 346 -4.32 -14.13 23.71
N ASN A 347 -3.39 -14.81 24.37
CA ASN A 347 -2.07 -15.09 23.79
C ASN A 347 -2.15 -16.04 22.59
N GLN A 348 -3.05 -17.04 22.60
CA GLN A 348 -3.30 -17.87 21.42
C GLN A 348 -3.80 -17.03 20.22
N LEU A 349 -4.72 -16.09 20.45
CA LEU A 349 -5.20 -15.19 19.41
C LEU A 349 -4.10 -14.24 18.92
N ARG A 350 -3.28 -13.66 19.81
CA ARG A 350 -2.14 -12.83 19.42
C ARG A 350 -1.16 -13.61 18.54
N THR A 351 -0.87 -14.86 18.88
CA THR A 351 -0.01 -15.75 18.08
C THR A 351 -0.64 -16.06 16.72
N ALA A 352 -1.93 -16.39 16.67
CA ALA A 352 -2.63 -16.65 15.40
C ALA A 352 -2.57 -15.42 14.46
N ILE A 353 -2.78 -14.22 15.00
CA ILE A 353 -2.66 -12.96 14.25
C ILE A 353 -1.21 -12.80 13.75
N ARG A 354 -0.19 -12.95 14.59
CA ARG A 354 1.22 -12.85 14.17
C ARG A 354 1.58 -13.84 13.07
N GLN A 355 1.11 -15.08 13.17
CA GLN A 355 1.33 -16.12 12.16
C GLN A 355 0.67 -15.78 10.83
N ALA A 356 -0.55 -15.21 10.85
CA ALA A 356 -1.24 -14.79 9.62
C ALA A 356 -0.44 -13.72 8.84
N TYR A 357 0.27 -12.83 9.54
CA TYR A 357 1.14 -11.81 8.95
C TYR A 357 2.60 -12.26 8.80
N TYR A 358 2.91 -13.54 9.05
CA TYR A 358 4.28 -14.08 9.04
C TYR A 358 5.25 -13.37 9.99
N SER A 359 4.74 -12.71 11.04
CA SER A 359 5.56 -11.87 11.92
C SER A 359 6.68 -12.64 12.60
N ASP A 360 6.43 -13.91 12.98
CA ASP A 360 7.42 -14.75 13.67
C ASP A 360 8.63 -15.07 12.77
N GLN A 361 8.41 -15.20 11.46
CA GLN A 361 9.49 -15.41 10.48
C GLN A 361 10.27 -14.12 10.22
N LEU A 362 9.62 -12.96 10.38
CA LEU A 362 10.20 -11.64 10.16
C LEU A 362 10.99 -11.11 11.36
N GLN A 363 10.58 -11.41 12.58
CA GLN A 363 11.25 -10.92 13.80
C GLN A 363 12.45 -11.79 14.17
N LEU A 364 13.61 -11.19 14.33
CA LEU A 364 14.82 -11.86 14.83
C LEU A 364 14.56 -12.37 16.24
N GLN A 365 14.92 -13.63 16.52
CA GLN A 365 15.00 -14.07 17.92
C GLN A 365 16.19 -13.35 18.56
N GLU A 366 15.99 -12.83 19.78
CA GLU A 366 17.07 -12.21 20.56
C GLU A 366 18.17 -13.25 20.82
N GLY A 367 19.35 -13.04 20.23
CA GLY A 367 20.56 -13.83 20.43
C GLY A 367 21.81 -12.95 20.31
N PRO A 368 22.94 -13.29 20.94
CA PRO A 368 24.01 -12.32 21.22
C PRO A 368 24.81 -11.85 20.00
N GLN A 369 24.75 -12.56 18.87
CA GLN A 369 25.48 -12.24 17.64
C GLN A 369 24.70 -12.84 16.47
N MET A 370 24.18 -12.00 15.57
CA MET A 370 23.50 -12.46 14.36
C MET A 370 24.54 -12.86 13.31
N THR A 371 24.48 -14.08 12.79
CA THR A 371 25.37 -14.50 11.70
C THR A 371 24.76 -14.13 10.34
N ALA A 372 25.57 -13.71 9.37
CA ALA A 372 25.11 -13.36 8.02
C ALA A 372 24.27 -14.48 7.35
N THR A 373 24.56 -15.73 7.71
CA THR A 373 23.85 -16.94 7.28
C THR A 373 22.42 -17.05 7.80
N GLU A 374 22.14 -16.62 9.03
CA GLU A 374 20.77 -16.69 9.59
C GLU A 374 19.81 -15.70 8.92
N VAL A 375 20.33 -14.54 8.53
CA VAL A 375 19.58 -13.52 7.77
C VAL A 375 19.19 -14.08 6.40
N GLN A 376 20.13 -14.74 5.71
CA GLN A 376 19.89 -15.34 4.40
C GLN A 376 18.82 -16.43 4.46
N VAL A 377 18.93 -17.39 5.39
CA VAL A 377 17.96 -18.48 5.53
C VAL A 377 16.55 -17.95 5.76
N ARG A 378 16.40 -16.85 6.49
CA ARG A 378 15.09 -16.20 6.70
C ARG A 378 14.55 -15.55 5.43
N TYR A 379 15.37 -14.88 4.64
CA TYR A 379 14.95 -14.36 3.34
C TYR A 379 14.50 -15.48 2.40
N GLU A 380 15.20 -16.62 2.37
CA GLU A 380 14.80 -17.79 1.58
C GLU A 380 13.48 -18.38 2.07
N LEU A 381 13.26 -18.46 3.40
CA LEU A 381 11.99 -18.89 3.98
C LEU A 381 10.84 -17.93 3.63
N MET A 382 11.07 -16.62 3.71
CA MET A 382 10.10 -15.62 3.29
C MET A 382 9.74 -15.76 1.81
N GLN A 383 10.73 -15.88 0.93
CA GLN A 383 10.49 -16.07 -0.49
C GLN A 383 9.72 -17.36 -0.78
N ARG A 384 9.99 -18.42 -0.02
CA ARG A 384 9.24 -19.68 -0.13
C ARG A 384 7.78 -19.52 0.31
N LEU A 385 7.54 -18.82 1.41
CA LEU A 385 6.18 -18.60 1.95
C LEU A 385 5.36 -17.62 1.11
N LEU A 386 6.00 -16.58 0.58
CA LEU A 386 5.37 -15.52 -0.20
C LEU A 386 5.48 -15.72 -1.72
N GLY A 387 6.06 -16.83 -2.20
CA GLY A 387 6.38 -17.05 -3.61
C GLY A 387 5.23 -16.73 -4.58
N PRO A 388 4.01 -17.26 -4.38
CA PRO A 388 2.86 -16.94 -5.22
C PRO A 388 2.47 -15.45 -5.20
N THR A 389 2.58 -14.80 -4.03
CA THR A 389 2.33 -13.37 -3.84
C THR A 389 3.40 -12.54 -4.55
N LEU A 390 4.68 -12.93 -4.45
CA LEU A 390 5.80 -12.25 -5.08
C LEU A 390 5.70 -12.27 -6.62
N GLY A 391 5.30 -13.40 -7.21
CA GLY A 391 5.07 -13.47 -8.67
C GLY A 391 3.99 -12.50 -9.15
N ARG A 392 2.95 -12.26 -8.33
CA ARG A 392 1.95 -11.21 -8.61
C ARG A 392 2.54 -9.82 -8.46
N PHE A 393 3.33 -9.56 -7.42
CA PHE A 393 3.96 -8.25 -7.24
C PHE A 393 4.93 -7.92 -8.38
N GLN A 394 5.66 -8.92 -8.88
CA GLN A 394 6.50 -8.74 -10.07
C GLN A 394 5.67 -8.32 -11.29
N SER A 395 4.55 -9.01 -11.55
CA SER A 395 3.75 -8.78 -12.76
C SER A 395 2.80 -7.58 -12.70
N GLU A 396 2.28 -7.22 -11.52
CA GLU A 396 1.30 -6.14 -11.32
C GLU A 396 1.92 -4.84 -10.79
N PHE A 397 3.13 -4.89 -10.22
CA PHE A 397 3.78 -3.72 -9.61
C PHE A 397 5.22 -3.49 -10.06
N LEU A 398 6.15 -4.40 -9.82
CA LEU A 398 7.58 -4.14 -10.03
C LEU A 398 7.93 -3.98 -11.53
N ASN A 399 7.45 -4.88 -12.40
CA ASN A 399 7.73 -4.78 -13.84
C ASN A 399 7.09 -3.50 -14.40
N PRO A 400 5.78 -3.22 -14.18
CA PRO A 400 5.18 -2.03 -14.75
C PRO A 400 5.73 -0.73 -14.14
N LEU A 401 6.22 -0.75 -12.89
CA LEU A 401 6.94 0.38 -12.27
C LEU A 401 8.21 0.71 -13.05
N ILE A 402 9.07 -0.29 -13.27
CA ILE A 402 10.35 -0.10 -13.98
C ILE A 402 10.09 0.28 -15.43
N GLU A 403 9.19 -0.41 -16.13
CA GLU A 403 8.82 -0.10 -17.52
C GLU A 403 8.34 1.36 -17.65
N ARG A 404 7.49 1.82 -16.73
CA ARG A 404 6.94 3.17 -16.78
C ARG A 404 7.98 4.23 -16.44
N VAL A 405 8.78 4.04 -15.40
CA VAL A 405 9.83 5.00 -15.02
C VAL A 405 10.88 5.09 -16.13
N PHE A 406 11.32 3.95 -16.66
CA PHE A 406 12.20 3.90 -17.84
C PHE A 406 11.57 4.66 -19.02
N GLY A 407 10.30 4.38 -19.34
CA GLY A 407 9.60 5.03 -20.45
C GLY A 407 9.49 6.56 -20.30
N ILE A 408 9.24 7.06 -19.09
CA ILE A 408 9.23 8.50 -18.80
C ILE A 408 10.63 9.08 -18.99
N MET A 409 11.66 8.50 -18.37
CA MET A 409 13.04 8.99 -18.45
C MET A 409 13.60 8.94 -19.88
N TYR A 410 13.29 7.89 -20.64
CA TYR A 410 13.69 7.73 -22.03
C TYR A 410 13.09 8.82 -22.92
N ARG A 411 11.79 9.11 -22.76
CA ARG A 411 11.13 10.20 -23.51
C ARG A 411 11.58 11.59 -23.10
N ALA A 412 11.97 11.77 -21.84
CA ALA A 412 12.54 13.02 -21.34
C ALA A 412 14.00 13.23 -21.78
N GLY A 413 14.67 12.23 -22.34
CA GLY A 413 16.10 12.31 -22.70
C GLY A 413 17.02 12.32 -21.46
N ALA A 414 16.55 11.83 -20.32
CA ALA A 414 17.29 11.79 -19.06
C ALA A 414 18.31 10.63 -18.98
N LEU A 415 18.19 9.67 -19.90
CA LEU A 415 19.08 8.50 -20.01
C LEU A 415 20.25 8.80 -20.95
N MET A 416 21.35 8.05 -20.80
CA MET A 416 22.43 8.08 -21.79
C MET A 416 21.90 7.68 -23.17
N GLN A 417 22.51 8.22 -24.22
CA GLN A 417 22.16 7.86 -25.59
C GLN A 417 22.40 6.37 -25.82
N GLU A 418 21.37 5.67 -26.29
CA GLU A 418 21.43 4.24 -26.53
C GLU A 418 22.44 3.92 -27.65
N PRO A 419 23.29 2.89 -27.48
CA PRO A 419 24.14 2.39 -28.55
C PRO A 419 23.32 1.98 -29.78
N GLU A 420 23.82 2.25 -30.98
CA GLU A 420 23.07 1.96 -32.22
C GLU A 420 22.75 0.47 -32.38
N ILE A 421 23.57 -0.39 -31.79
CA ILE A 421 23.46 -1.85 -31.87
C ILE A 421 22.22 -2.38 -31.13
N ILE A 422 21.61 -1.60 -30.24
CA ILE A 422 20.44 -1.98 -29.44
C ILE A 422 19.17 -1.18 -29.78
N LYS A 423 19.20 -0.40 -30.85
CA LYS A 423 18.04 0.39 -31.28
C LYS A 423 16.85 -0.54 -31.59
N GLY A 424 15.76 -0.37 -30.84
CA GLY A 424 14.53 -1.14 -31.00
C GLY A 424 14.53 -2.52 -30.32
N THR A 425 15.57 -2.87 -29.57
CA THR A 425 15.61 -4.11 -28.79
C THR A 425 14.79 -3.96 -27.51
N LYS A 426 14.09 -5.02 -27.10
CA LYS A 426 13.34 -5.00 -25.84
C LYS A 426 14.26 -5.27 -24.67
N ILE A 427 14.18 -4.38 -23.71
CA ILE A 427 14.82 -4.48 -22.41
C ILE A 427 14.00 -5.42 -21.54
N ASP A 428 14.68 -6.23 -20.74
CA ASP A 428 14.12 -7.07 -19.71
C ASP A 428 14.65 -6.66 -18.33
N VAL A 429 13.86 -6.98 -17.31
CA VAL A 429 14.16 -6.64 -15.92
C VAL A 429 14.51 -7.90 -15.16
N GLU A 430 15.69 -7.92 -14.57
CA GLU A 430 16.12 -8.99 -13.67
C GLU A 430 16.08 -8.49 -12.23
N TYR A 431 15.31 -9.18 -11.38
CA TYR A 431 15.28 -8.87 -9.96
C TYR A 431 16.45 -9.50 -9.24
N LEU A 432 17.20 -8.66 -8.53
CA LEU A 432 18.34 -9.13 -7.75
C LEU A 432 17.81 -9.76 -6.47
N GLY A 433 17.88 -11.10 -6.42
CA GLY A 433 17.58 -11.84 -5.19
C GLY A 433 18.53 -11.43 -4.05
N PRO A 434 18.15 -11.61 -2.77
CA PRO A 434 18.99 -11.34 -1.61
C PRO A 434 20.38 -11.97 -1.70
N LEU A 435 20.48 -13.18 -2.29
CA LEU A 435 21.74 -13.88 -2.53
C LEU A 435 22.63 -13.18 -3.56
N ALA A 436 22.07 -12.73 -4.69
CA ALA A 436 22.82 -11.97 -5.67
C ALA A 436 23.32 -10.63 -5.09
N ARG A 437 22.55 -10.03 -4.16
CA ARG A 437 22.95 -8.82 -3.43
C ARG A 437 24.07 -9.09 -2.42
N SER A 438 23.99 -10.17 -1.65
CA SER A 438 25.03 -10.54 -0.67
C SER A 438 26.31 -11.01 -1.35
N GLN A 439 26.21 -11.76 -2.46
CA GLN A 439 27.37 -12.20 -3.25
C GLN A 439 28.15 -11.02 -3.82
N ARG A 440 27.49 -9.99 -4.39
CA ARG A 440 28.18 -8.77 -4.85
C ARG A 440 28.90 -8.02 -3.73
N MET A 441 28.31 -8.04 -2.52
CA MET A 441 28.91 -7.44 -1.34
C MET A 441 30.10 -8.27 -0.81
N GLU A 442 30.00 -9.59 -0.85
CA GLU A 442 31.10 -10.51 -0.57
C GLU A 442 32.23 -10.44 -1.60
N GLU A 443 31.92 -10.28 -2.88
CA GLU A 443 32.89 -10.05 -3.95
C GLU A 443 33.71 -8.79 -3.69
N SER A 444 33.06 -7.70 -3.26
CA SER A 444 33.74 -6.46 -2.87
C SER A 444 34.67 -6.67 -1.67
N VAL A 445 34.22 -7.40 -0.64
CA VAL A 445 35.05 -7.75 0.53
C VAL A 445 36.18 -8.70 0.15
N ALA A 446 35.96 -9.64 -0.78
CA ALA A 446 36.98 -10.56 -1.28
C ALA A 446 38.05 -9.81 -2.08
N ILE A 447 37.67 -8.80 -2.86
CA ILE A 447 38.59 -7.90 -3.56
C ILE A 447 39.39 -7.06 -2.55
N GLU A 448 38.77 -6.48 -1.52
CA GLU A 448 39.49 -5.78 -0.44
C GLU A 448 40.50 -6.70 0.27
N ARG A 449 40.11 -7.94 0.56
CA ARG A 449 41.01 -8.95 1.14
C ARG A 449 42.15 -9.29 0.19
N LEU A 450 41.89 -9.43 -1.10
CA LEU A 450 42.92 -9.66 -2.12
C LEU A 450 43.91 -8.49 -2.16
N TYR A 451 43.43 -7.23 -2.15
CA TYR A 451 44.29 -6.05 -2.09
C TYR A 451 45.10 -5.98 -0.80
N SER A 452 44.50 -6.31 0.34
CA SER A 452 45.22 -6.38 1.62
C SER A 452 46.30 -7.45 1.61
N LEU A 453 46.04 -8.60 1.00
CA LEU A 453 47.02 -9.68 0.83
C LEU A 453 48.13 -9.28 -0.14
N ALA A 454 47.79 -8.65 -1.26
CA ALA A 454 48.75 -8.13 -2.24
C ALA A 454 49.65 -7.05 -1.63
N MET A 455 49.12 -6.14 -0.82
CA MET A 455 49.91 -5.16 -0.08
C MET A 455 50.85 -5.82 0.94
N ASN A 456 50.39 -6.85 1.64
CA ASN A 456 51.24 -7.61 2.56
C ASN A 456 52.34 -8.39 1.83
N ILE A 457 52.07 -8.92 0.65
CA ILE A 457 53.08 -9.61 -0.18
C ILE A 457 54.08 -8.61 -0.77
N ALA A 458 53.62 -7.45 -1.24
CA ALA A 458 54.49 -6.38 -1.73
C ALA A 458 55.41 -5.79 -0.64
N GLN A 459 55.07 -5.96 0.64
CA GLN A 459 55.97 -5.61 1.75
C GLN A 459 57.04 -6.68 2.04
N ILE A 460 56.86 -7.90 1.54
CA ILE A 460 57.77 -9.03 1.78
C ILE A 460 58.85 -9.13 0.68
N ASP A 461 58.66 -8.50 -0.48
CA ASP A 461 59.68 -8.33 -1.53
C ASP A 461 59.61 -6.88 -2.09
N PRO A 462 60.43 -5.93 -1.56
CA PRO A 462 60.34 -4.50 -1.86
C PRO A 462 60.86 -4.09 -3.25
#